data_AF-T0ZG68-F1
#
_entry.id   AF-T0ZG68-F1
#
_cell.length_a   1.000
_cell.length_b   1.000
_cell.length_c   1.000
_cell.angle_alpha   90.00
_cell.angle_beta   90.00
_cell.angle_gamma   90.00
#
_symmetry.space_group_name_H-M   'P 1'
#
loop_
_entity.id
_entity.type
_entity.pdbx_description
1 polymer ?
#
loop_
_entity_poly.entity_id
_entity_poly.type
_entity_poly.pdbx_seq_one_letter_code
_entity_poly.pdbx_strand_id
1 'polypeptide(L)'
;MSVPAAGDPIPASTKAALFCEALPFIQRYRGATIVVKYGGSAIGHESEALASFAQDVALLRALGMVPIVVHGGGPQIGAMMARLGKVPEFKEGLRVTDAETLD
;
A
#
# COMPACT_ATOMS: atom_id res chain seq x y z
N MET A 1 17.45 -5.01 -0.47
CA MET A 1 17.67 -4.68 -1.90
C MET A 1 18.19 -3.25 -1.93
N SER A 2 19.44 -3.05 -2.32
CA SER A 2 20.05 -1.73 -2.36
C SER A 2 19.38 -0.88 -3.45
N VAL A 3 18.98 0.34 -3.08
CA VAL A 3 18.66 1.38 -4.06
C VAL A 3 19.86 1.49 -5.00
N PRO A 4 19.69 1.42 -6.33
CA PRO A 4 20.81 1.58 -7.24
C PRO A 4 21.43 2.96 -7.00
N ALA A 5 22.77 2.99 -6.91
CA ALA A 5 23.53 4.23 -6.90
C ALA A 5 23.07 5.11 -8.07
N ALA A 6 22.98 6.42 -7.85
CA ALA A 6 22.47 7.39 -8.82
C ALA A 6 23.19 7.25 -10.17
N GLY A 7 22.57 6.49 -11.09
CA GLY A 7 22.96 6.44 -12.48
C GLY A 7 22.69 7.78 -13.16
N ASP A 8 23.23 7.94 -14.37
CA ASP A 8 23.06 9.17 -15.14
C ASP A 8 21.59 9.61 -15.16
N PRO A 9 21.33 10.93 -15.01
CA PRO A 9 19.96 11.43 -14.97
C PRO A 9 19.22 11.03 -16.23
N ILE A 10 18.07 10.37 -16.06
CA ILE A 10 17.21 9.96 -17.17
C ILE A 10 16.93 11.20 -18.05
N PRO A 11 17.24 11.16 -19.36
CA PRO A 11 17.04 12.29 -20.26
C PRO A 11 15.60 12.80 -20.22
N ALA A 12 15.42 14.12 -20.31
CA ALA A 12 14.10 14.75 -20.29
C ALA A 12 13.17 14.22 -21.40
N SER A 13 13.73 13.92 -22.58
CA SER A 13 13.00 13.32 -23.70
C SER A 13 12.44 11.93 -23.35
N THR A 14 13.23 11.10 -22.66
CA THR A 14 12.79 9.78 -22.19
C THR A 14 11.68 9.89 -21.15
N LYS A 15 11.81 10.82 -20.19
CA LYS A 15 10.74 11.06 -19.20
C LYS A 15 9.44 11.52 -19.87
N ALA A 16 9.54 12.46 -20.82
CA ALA A 16 8.39 12.95 -21.56
C ALA A 16 7.69 11.84 -22.35
N ALA A 17 8.45 10.97 -23.04
CA ALA A 17 7.92 9.82 -23.75
C ALA A 17 7.14 8.88 -22.81
N LEU A 18 7.70 8.55 -21.64
CA LEU A 18 7.02 7.72 -20.63
C LEU A 18 5.69 8.32 -20.16
N PHE A 19 5.64 9.64 -19.93
CA PHE A 19 4.39 10.30 -19.55
C PHE A 19 3.36 10.31 -20.68
N CYS A 20 3.80 10.50 -21.93
CA CYS A 20 2.92 10.41 -23.10
C CYS A 20 2.33 9.00 -23.26
N GLU A 21 3.12 7.96 -23.01
CA GLU A 21 2.66 6.56 -23.03
C GLU A 21 1.67 6.25 -21.89
N ALA A 22 1.84 6.86 -20.72
CA ALA A 22 0.94 6.70 -19.59
C ALA A 22 -0.37 7.50 -19.74
N LEU A 23 -0.38 8.56 -20.55
CA LEU A 23 -1.50 9.51 -20.66
C LEU A 23 -2.85 8.85 -21.00
N PRO A 24 -2.96 7.87 -21.92
CA PRO A 24 -4.23 7.19 -22.19
C PRO A 24 -4.82 6.50 -20.96
N PHE A 25 -3.98 5.92 -20.09
CA PHE A 25 -4.42 5.29 -18.86
C PHE A 25 -4.92 6.33 -17.84
N ILE A 26 -4.19 7.44 -17.71
CA ILE A 26 -4.58 8.56 -16.84
C ILE A 26 -5.96 9.09 -17.26
N GLN A 27 -6.15 9.35 -18.55
CA GLN A 27 -7.43 9.84 -19.07
C GLN A 27 -8.56 8.83 -18.86
N ARG A 28 -8.31 7.54 -19.10
CA ARG A 28 -9.29 6.46 -18.94
C ARG A 28 -9.84 6.36 -17.51
N TYR A 29 -8.99 6.56 -16.50
CA TYR A 29 -9.36 6.40 -15.09
C TYR A 29 -9.60 7.72 -14.35
N ARG A 30 -9.53 8.86 -15.04
CA ARG A 30 -9.84 10.15 -14.43
C ARG A 30 -11.29 10.15 -13.92
N GLY A 31 -11.47 10.58 -12.66
CA GLY A 31 -12.75 10.54 -11.95
C GLY A 31 -13.18 9.17 -11.45
N ALA A 32 -12.46 8.09 -11.79
CA ALA A 32 -12.79 6.74 -11.34
C ALA A 32 -12.43 6.54 -9.86
N THR A 33 -13.24 5.74 -9.18
CA THR A 33 -12.92 5.21 -7.85
C THR A 33 -11.95 4.05 -7.97
N ILE A 34 -10.80 4.13 -7.29
CA ILE A 34 -9.77 3.10 -7.27
C ILE A 34 -9.66 2.56 -5.84
N VAL A 35 -10.14 1.34 -5.61
CA VAL A 35 -10.00 0.68 -4.30
C VAL A 35 -8.66 -0.04 -4.25
N VAL A 36 -7.81 0.35 -3.29
CA VAL A 36 -6.46 -0.21 -3.10
C VAL A 36 -6.43 -0.93 -1.76
N LYS A 37 -6.33 -2.26 -1.80
CA LYS A 37 -6.10 -3.05 -0.59
C LYS A 37 -4.62 -2.96 -0.21
N TYR A 38 -4.33 -2.30 0.90
CA TYR A 38 -3.00 -2.21 1.49
C TYR A 38 -2.88 -3.19 2.67
N GLY A 39 -2.10 -4.27 2.53
CA GLY A 39 -1.95 -5.20 3.65
C GLY A 39 -1.00 -6.35 3.40
N GLY A 40 -0.69 -7.09 4.47
CA GLY A 40 0.31 -8.17 4.46
C GLY A 40 1.63 -7.71 5.05
N SER A 41 2.75 -8.32 4.61
CA SER A 41 4.13 -7.96 4.99
C SER A 41 4.52 -6.52 4.66
N ALA A 42 3.72 -5.82 3.84
CA ALA A 42 3.89 -4.41 3.53
C ALA A 42 3.52 -3.46 4.68
N ILE A 43 2.75 -3.93 5.68
CA ILE A 43 2.45 -3.15 6.91
C ILE A 43 3.44 -3.54 8.02
N GLY A 44 4.73 -3.58 7.67
CA GLY A 44 5.84 -3.77 8.60
C GLY A 44 6.40 -2.43 9.09
N HIS A 45 7.34 -2.47 10.04
CA HIS A 45 8.00 -1.31 10.64
C HIS A 45 8.88 -0.46 9.69
N GLU A 46 8.79 -0.68 8.37
CA GLU A 46 9.59 0.02 7.35
C GLU A 46 8.88 1.30 6.89
N SER A 47 9.41 2.44 7.34
CA SER A 47 8.86 3.77 7.00
C SER A 47 8.86 4.07 5.49
N GLU A 48 9.78 3.47 4.73
CA GLU A 48 9.97 3.76 3.30
C GLU A 48 8.86 3.16 2.44
N ALA A 49 8.44 1.92 2.71
CA ALA A 49 7.38 1.26 1.95
C ALA A 49 6.03 1.97 2.15
N LEU A 50 5.73 2.38 3.39
CA LEU A 50 4.52 3.16 3.68
C LEU A 50 4.59 4.55 3.06
N ALA A 51 5.75 5.21 3.10
CA ALA A 51 5.94 6.53 2.47
C ALA A 51 5.77 6.47 0.95
N SER A 52 6.35 5.46 0.30
CA SER A 52 6.20 5.22 -1.14
C SER A 52 4.73 4.94 -1.49
N PHE A 53 4.05 4.08 -0.73
CA PHE A 53 2.62 3.83 -0.93
C PHE A 53 1.77 5.10 -0.78
N ALA A 54 2.06 5.93 0.23
CA ALA A 54 1.37 7.21 0.42
C ALA A 54 1.62 8.18 -0.75
N GLN A 55 2.84 8.20 -1.30
CA GLN A 55 3.17 9.00 -2.49
C GLN A 55 2.36 8.52 -3.71
N ASP A 56 2.22 7.21 -3.91
CA ASP A 56 1.42 6.66 -5.01
C ASP A 56 -0.07 7.02 -4.87
N VAL A 57 -0.63 6.91 -3.66
CA VAL A 57 -2.02 7.32 -3.39
C VAL A 57 -2.21 8.81 -3.65
N ALA A 58 -1.27 9.65 -3.23
CA ALA A 58 -1.29 11.08 -3.50
C ALA A 58 -1.19 11.38 -5.01
N LEU A 59 -0.37 10.63 -5.74
CA LEU A 59 -0.23 10.74 -7.19
C LEU A 59 -1.54 10.38 -7.90
N LEU A 60 -2.20 9.28 -7.54
CA LEU A 60 -3.51 8.91 -8.10
C LEU A 60 -4.53 10.04 -7.90
N ARG A 61 -4.55 10.64 -6.71
CA ARG A 61 -5.41 11.80 -6.41
C ARG A 61 -5.04 13.02 -7.27
N ALA A 62 -3.76 13.33 -7.43
CA ALA A 62 -3.27 14.44 -8.25
C ALA A 62 -3.60 14.27 -9.73
N LEU A 63 -3.63 13.02 -10.22
CA LEU A 63 -4.03 12.65 -11.58
C LEU A 63 -5.55 12.66 -11.80
N GLY A 64 -6.33 12.97 -10.77
CA GLY A 64 -7.77 13.16 -10.85
C GLY A 64 -8.59 11.89 -10.57
N MET A 65 -7.99 10.83 -10.02
CA MET A 65 -8.70 9.63 -9.56
C MET A 65 -9.20 9.83 -8.11
N VAL A 66 -10.06 8.91 -7.66
CA VAL A 66 -10.57 8.86 -6.29
C VAL A 66 -10.07 7.57 -5.61
N PRO A 67 -8.84 7.58 -5.04
CA PRO A 67 -8.31 6.42 -4.35
C PRO A 67 -9.02 6.19 -3.01
N ILE A 68 -9.39 4.93 -2.75
CA ILE A 68 -9.91 4.44 -1.47
C ILE A 68 -8.96 3.37 -0.96
N VAL A 69 -8.30 3.62 0.18
CA VAL A 69 -7.38 2.65 0.78
C VAL A 69 -8.14 1.78 1.78
N VAL A 70 -8.04 0.46 1.62
CA VAL A 70 -8.54 -0.54 2.57
C VAL A 70 -7.35 -1.24 3.19
N HIS A 71 -7.19 -1.20 4.51
CA HIS A 71 -6.03 -1.81 5.16
C HIS A 71 -6.36 -3.00 6.06
N GLY A 72 -5.36 -3.85 6.28
CA GLY A 72 -5.39 -4.89 7.32
C GLY A 72 -4.65 -4.46 8.58
N GLY A 73 -4.59 -5.35 9.57
CA GLY A 73 -3.84 -5.13 10.83
C GLY A 73 -3.29 -6.42 11.43
N GLY A 74 -3.12 -7.47 10.63
CA GLY A 74 -2.77 -8.82 11.11
C GLY A 74 -1.59 -8.83 12.09
N PRO A 75 -0.40 -8.33 11.69
CA PRO A 75 0.77 -8.25 12.55
C PRO A 75 0.56 -7.41 13.82
N GLN A 76 -0.09 -6.25 13.70
CA GLN A 76 -0.35 -5.33 14.82
C GLN A 76 -1.27 -5.95 15.86
N ILE A 77 -2.34 -6.61 15.40
CA ILE A 77 -3.27 -7.31 16.30
C ILE A 77 -2.56 -8.51 16.94
N GLY A 78 -1.75 -9.26 16.19
CA GLY A 78 -0.95 -10.36 16.76
C GLY A 78 0.01 -9.89 17.86
N ALA A 79 0.67 -8.75 17.66
CA ALA A 79 1.51 -8.13 18.67
C ALA A 79 0.71 -7.69 19.91
N MET A 80 -0.51 -7.14 19.72
CA MET A 80 -1.39 -6.78 20.83
C MET A 80 -1.87 -8.00 21.60
N MET A 81 -2.30 -9.06 20.92
CA MET A 81 -2.69 -10.33 21.55
C MET A 81 -1.57 -10.92 22.39
N ALA A 82 -0.34 -10.93 21.85
CA ALA A 82 0.84 -11.39 22.60
C ALA A 82 1.10 -10.56 23.86
N ARG A 83 0.92 -9.24 23.80
CA ARG A 83 1.02 -8.34 24.98
C ARG A 83 -0.05 -8.62 26.04
N LEU A 84 -1.21 -9.11 25.62
CA LEU A 84 -2.30 -9.54 26.49
C LEU A 84 -2.16 -11.00 26.95
N GLY A 85 -1.07 -11.69 26.59
CA GLY A 85 -0.85 -13.10 26.95
C GLY A 85 -1.70 -14.09 26.15
N LYS A 86 -2.34 -13.64 25.06
CA LYS A 86 -3.15 -14.48 24.18
C LYS A 86 -2.34 -15.02 23.00
N VAL A 87 -2.66 -16.24 22.60
CA VAL A 87 -2.08 -16.88 21.42
C VAL A 87 -3.07 -16.73 20.25
N PRO A 88 -2.68 -16.14 19.11
CA PRO A 88 -3.53 -16.07 17.95
C PRO A 88 -3.85 -17.47 17.40
N GLU A 89 -5.13 -17.78 17.27
CA GLU A 89 -5.61 -19.00 16.61
C GLU A 89 -6.06 -18.71 15.18
N PHE A 90 -5.74 -19.64 14.28
CA PHE A 90 -6.12 -19.54 12.87
C PHE A 90 -6.77 -20.85 12.40
N LYS A 91 -7.87 -20.72 11.66
CA LYS A 91 -8.54 -21.83 10.97
C LYS A 91 -8.72 -21.42 9.51
N GLU A 92 -8.17 -22.23 8.59
CA GLU A 92 -8.28 -21.98 7.14
C GLU A 92 -7.79 -20.58 6.70
N GLY A 93 -6.75 -20.06 7.37
CA GLY A 93 -6.18 -18.74 7.07
C GLY A 93 -6.96 -17.56 7.64
N LEU A 94 -8.06 -17.79 8.36
CA LEU A 94 -8.82 -16.77 9.08
C LEU A 94 -8.50 -16.84 10.57
N ARG A 95 -8.37 -15.67 11.20
CA ARG A 95 -8.19 -15.59 12.64
C ARG A 95 -9.50 -15.94 13.35
N VAL A 96 -9.44 -16.86 14.31
CA VAL A 96 -10.54 -17.08 15.24
C VAL A 96 -10.63 -15.85 16.15
N THR A 97 -11.77 -15.16 16.12
CA THR A 97 -12.00 -13.92 16.86
C THR A 97 -13.16 -14.16 17.83
N ASP A 98 -12.82 -14.43 19.09
CA ASP A 98 -13.81 -14.47 20.18
C ASP A 98 -14.19 -13.04 20.63
N ALA A 99 -15.14 -12.93 21.57
CA ALA A 99 -15.60 -11.63 22.07
C ALA A 99 -14.45 -10.79 22.64
N GLU A 100 -13.55 -11.40 23.39
CA GLU A 100 -12.43 -10.73 24.04
C GLU A 100 -11.29 -10.36 23.07
N THR A 101 -11.23 -10.97 21.88
CA THR A 101 -10.28 -10.64 20.81
C THR A 101 -10.84 -9.57 19.88
N LEU A 102 -12.17 -9.41 19.83
CA LEU A 102 -12.85 -8.36 19.08
C LEU A 102 -12.77 -7.00 19.79
N ASP A 103 -12.94 -6.99 21.11
CA ASP A 103 -12.88 -5.80 21.98
C ASP A 103 -11.44 -5.26 22.16
#